data_AF-A0A2S5A8S9-F1
#
_entry.id   AF-A0A2S5A8S9-F1
#
_cell.length_a   1.000
_cell.length_b   1.000
_cell.length_c   1.000
_cell.angle_alpha   90.00
_cell.angle_beta   90.00
_cell.angle_gamma   90.00
#
_symmetry.space_group_name_H-M   'P 1'
#
loop_
_entity.id
_entity.type
_entity.pdbx_description
1 polymer ?
#
loop_
_entity_poly.entity_id
_entity_poly.type
_entity_poly.pdbx_seq_one_letter_code
_entity_poly.pdbx_strand_id
1 'polypeptide(L)'
;MKTHLSSFFLAILFSACTGNWAYRTDVKVRDSISQKTAQQDFFSNDTVNVQKAHPLGDIRAFGQSILDGKVKPADNNETFACLDSLKSENENTREFFFEVYRVIAQKSDGALGEVVGGYTKAYLQSYPKECIDNFHQMSEQEQSLFIDNLAYEFYASVEDYHNDIDYYFNGLIHTCNQCSANDKKTLENIMVSVKKAVRVLNN
;
A
#
# COMPACT_ATOMS: atom_id res chain seq x y z
N MET A 1 18.24 -37.73 41.22
CA MET A 1 16.97 -38.08 40.54
C MET A 1 17.13 -37.80 39.06
N LYS A 2 17.05 -38.84 38.22
CA LYS A 2 17.13 -38.75 36.76
C LYS A 2 15.70 -38.73 36.22
N THR A 3 15.30 -37.69 35.50
CA THR A 3 14.02 -37.63 34.79
C THR A 3 14.26 -37.46 33.30
N HIS A 4 13.56 -38.30 32.54
CA HIS A 4 13.80 -38.65 31.16
C HIS A 4 13.41 -37.55 30.17
N LEU A 5 14.26 -37.35 29.15
CA LEU A 5 13.90 -36.73 27.88
C LEU A 5 12.90 -37.62 27.14
N SER A 6 11.83 -37.03 26.63
CA SER A 6 10.97 -37.65 25.60
C SER A 6 10.94 -36.72 24.39
N SER A 7 11.71 -37.09 23.38
CA SER A 7 11.74 -36.43 22.08
C SER A 7 10.65 -37.01 21.20
N PHE A 8 9.64 -36.21 20.86
CA PHE A 8 8.67 -36.54 19.82
C PHE A 8 9.23 -36.08 18.46
N PHE A 9 9.68 -37.02 17.65
CA PHE A 9 9.96 -36.80 16.23
C PHE A 9 8.65 -36.94 15.44
N LEU A 10 8.12 -35.81 14.95
CA LEU A 10 7.02 -35.79 14.01
C LEU A 10 7.61 -35.70 12.59
N ALA A 11 7.64 -36.81 11.88
CA ALA A 11 8.04 -36.87 10.48
C ALA A 11 6.83 -36.54 9.59
N ILE A 12 6.85 -35.39 8.93
CA ILE A 12 5.85 -34.99 7.93
C ILE A 12 6.41 -35.38 6.55
N LEU A 13 5.74 -36.32 5.89
CA LEU A 13 6.01 -36.72 4.50
C LEU A 13 5.29 -35.75 3.56
N PHE A 14 6.06 -34.99 2.78
CA PHE A 14 5.52 -34.23 1.64
C PHE A 14 5.53 -35.12 0.39
N SER A 15 4.34 -35.45 -0.12
CA SER A 15 4.16 -36.00 -1.45
C SER A 15 4.30 -34.88 -2.49
N ALA A 16 5.32 -34.98 -3.34
CA ALA A 16 5.49 -34.11 -4.50
C ALA A 16 4.61 -34.62 -5.66
N CYS A 17 3.65 -33.80 -6.09
CA CYS A 17 2.95 -33.99 -7.37
C CYS A 17 3.77 -33.30 -8.47
N THR A 18 4.51 -34.07 -9.27
CA THR A 18 5.16 -33.58 -10.49
C THR A 18 4.16 -33.54 -11.64
N GLY A 19 3.60 -32.37 -11.93
CA GLY A 19 2.84 -32.10 -13.15
C GLY A 19 3.76 -31.62 -14.27
N ASN A 20 4.05 -32.49 -15.24
CA ASN A 20 4.69 -32.11 -16.50
C ASN A 20 3.65 -31.42 -17.40
N TRP A 21 3.73 -30.10 -17.53
CA TRP A 21 3.02 -29.35 -18.58
C TRP A 21 4.01 -28.99 -19.68
N ALA A 22 3.97 -29.76 -20.77
CA ALA A 22 4.64 -29.43 -22.01
C ALA A 22 3.81 -28.38 -22.75
N TYR A 23 4.24 -27.12 -22.69
CA TYR A 23 3.68 -26.05 -23.53
C TYR A 23 4.34 -26.09 -24.91
N ARG A 24 3.53 -26.36 -25.93
CA ARG A 24 3.92 -26.37 -27.35
C ARG A 24 3.72 -24.95 -27.89
N THR A 25 4.80 -24.21 -28.10
CA THR A 25 4.75 -22.89 -28.75
C THR A 25 5.04 -23.03 -30.24
N ASP A 26 3.99 -22.96 -31.06
CA ASP A 26 4.10 -22.64 -32.49
C ASP A 26 3.38 -21.31 -32.73
N VAL A 27 4.10 -20.20 -32.52
CA VAL A 27 3.65 -18.87 -32.96
C VAL A 27 4.37 -18.54 -34.25
N LYS A 28 3.61 -18.58 -35.35
CA LYS A 28 4.04 -18.11 -36.67
C LYS A 28 4.29 -16.61 -36.61
N VAL A 29 5.53 -16.22 -36.85
CA VAL A 29 5.95 -14.86 -37.20
C VAL A 29 5.15 -14.43 -38.43
N ARG A 30 4.35 -13.37 -38.30
CA ARG A 30 3.68 -12.70 -39.41
C ARG A 30 4.12 -11.26 -39.44
N ASP A 31 4.47 -10.83 -40.65
CA ASP A 31 5.24 -9.64 -40.94
C ASP A 31 4.57 -8.33 -40.51
N SER A 32 5.44 -7.44 -40.04
CA SER A 32 5.24 -6.05 -39.70
C SER A 32 4.52 -5.26 -40.79
N ILE A 33 3.35 -4.72 -40.46
CA ILE A 33 2.71 -3.62 -41.17
C ILE A 33 2.45 -2.47 -40.18
N SER A 34 3.10 -1.36 -40.51
CA SER A 34 2.96 -0.03 -39.94
C SER A 34 1.52 0.44 -39.82
N GLN A 35 1.06 0.79 -38.61
CA GLN A 35 0.02 1.79 -38.41
C GLN A 35 0.33 2.66 -37.19
N LYS A 36 0.62 3.93 -37.49
CA LYS A 36 0.55 5.05 -36.56
C LYS A 36 -0.92 5.43 -36.34
N THR A 37 -1.19 5.92 -35.14
CA THR A 37 -2.19 6.95 -34.76
C THR A 37 -3.51 6.45 -34.15
N ALA A 38 -3.87 7.14 -33.06
CA ALA A 38 -5.17 7.25 -32.40
C ALA A 38 -5.55 6.18 -31.35
N GLN A 39 -4.86 6.21 -30.20
CA GLN A 39 -5.55 5.96 -28.92
C GLN A 39 -6.18 7.29 -28.49
N GLN A 40 -7.44 7.47 -28.88
CA GLN A 40 -8.36 8.42 -28.28
C GLN A 40 -9.42 7.63 -27.52
N ASP A 41 -9.59 8.02 -26.26
CA ASP A 41 -10.85 8.08 -25.53
C ASP A 41 -11.50 6.74 -25.15
N PHE A 42 -11.03 6.20 -24.02
CA PHE A 42 -11.87 5.45 -23.09
C PHE A 42 -11.84 6.12 -21.71
N PHE A 43 -12.15 7.42 -21.67
CA PHE A 43 -12.68 8.04 -20.46
C PHE A 43 -14.20 7.94 -20.55
N SER A 44 -14.77 6.99 -19.82
CA SER A 44 -16.19 7.01 -19.52
C SER A 44 -16.52 8.36 -18.89
N ASN A 45 -17.47 9.07 -19.51
CA ASN A 45 -18.13 10.24 -18.96
C ASN A 45 -18.94 9.84 -17.72
N ASP A 46 -18.27 9.47 -16.64
CA ASP A 46 -18.87 9.58 -15.32
C ASP A 46 -18.92 11.07 -15.02
N THR A 47 -20.15 11.53 -14.82
CA THR A 47 -20.44 12.91 -14.46
C THR A 47 -19.64 13.20 -13.20
N VAL A 48 -18.54 13.95 -13.34
CA VAL A 48 -17.75 14.46 -12.22
C VAL A 48 -18.69 15.30 -11.38
N ASN A 49 -19.27 14.67 -10.37
CA ASN A 49 -19.94 15.35 -9.30
C ASN A 49 -18.84 16.17 -8.64
N VAL A 50 -18.73 17.45 -9.02
CA VAL A 50 -17.75 18.39 -8.49
C VAL A 50 -18.08 18.53 -7.01
N GLN A 51 -17.51 17.63 -6.21
CA GLN A 51 -17.67 17.64 -4.76
C GLN A 51 -17.18 19.00 -4.29
N LYS A 52 -18.10 19.74 -3.70
CA LYS A 52 -17.85 21.07 -3.17
C LYS A 52 -16.73 20.92 -2.14
N ALA A 53 -15.57 21.53 -2.40
CA ALA A 53 -14.44 21.44 -1.48
C ALA A 53 -14.90 21.80 -0.06
N HIS A 54 -14.74 20.87 0.87
CA HIS A 54 -15.06 21.13 2.27
C HIS A 54 -14.06 22.16 2.82
N PRO A 55 -14.51 23.19 3.55
CA PRO A 55 -13.60 24.08 4.23
C PRO A 55 -12.65 23.29 5.13
N LEU A 56 -11.34 23.60 5.11
CA LEU A 56 -10.33 22.91 5.93
C LEU A 56 -10.68 22.89 7.43
N GLY A 57 -11.36 23.92 7.92
CA GLY A 57 -11.83 23.99 9.32
C GLY A 57 -12.79 22.85 9.68
N ASP A 58 -13.68 22.48 8.75
CA ASP A 58 -14.68 21.44 8.98
C ASP A 58 -14.03 20.05 8.98
N ILE A 59 -13.08 19.81 8.05
CA ILE A 59 -12.34 18.54 7.98
C ILE A 59 -11.47 18.34 9.23
N ARG A 60 -10.80 19.40 9.72
CA ARG A 60 -9.96 19.30 10.92
C ARG A 60 -10.79 18.97 12.16
N ALA A 61 -11.98 19.55 12.31
CA ALA A 61 -12.89 19.24 13.40
C ALA A 61 -13.40 17.78 13.33
N PHE A 62 -13.65 17.27 12.13
CA PHE A 62 -14.01 15.88 11.92
C PHE A 62 -12.84 14.93 12.27
N GLY A 63 -11.63 15.22 11.79
CA GLY A 63 -10.42 14.47 12.13
C GLY A 63 -10.15 14.44 13.64
N GLN A 64 -10.33 15.56 14.33
CA GLN A 64 -10.25 15.59 15.80
C GLN A 64 -11.31 14.69 16.45
N SER A 65 -12.51 14.61 15.90
CA SER A 65 -13.57 13.73 16.42
C SER A 65 -13.24 12.24 16.24
N ILE A 66 -12.48 11.88 15.20
CA ILE A 66 -11.92 10.53 15.03
C ILE A 66 -10.87 10.23 16.09
N LEU A 67 -9.94 11.16 16.33
CA LEU A 67 -8.89 11.03 17.35
C LEU A 67 -9.48 10.90 18.77
N ASP A 68 -10.50 11.69 19.07
CA ASP A 68 -11.24 11.65 20.34
C ASP A 68 -12.12 10.38 20.48
N GLY A 69 -12.22 9.54 19.44
CA GLY A 69 -13.08 8.35 19.43
C GLY A 69 -14.58 8.64 19.40
N LYS A 70 -14.99 9.90 19.13
CA LYS A 70 -16.39 10.33 19.03
C LYS A 70 -17.04 9.88 17.72
N VAL A 71 -16.24 9.75 16.67
CA VAL A 71 -16.67 9.28 15.34
C VAL A 71 -15.83 8.07 14.94
N LYS A 72 -16.48 7.02 14.44
CA LYS A 72 -15.79 5.89 13.80
C LYS A 72 -15.55 6.25 12.32
N PRO A 73 -14.33 6.06 11.80
CA PRO A 73 -14.06 6.14 10.36
C PRO A 73 -15.00 5.24 9.57
N ALA A 74 -15.47 5.71 8.41
CA ALA A 74 -16.36 4.97 7.52
C ALA A 74 -16.07 5.35 6.06
N ASP A 75 -16.63 4.59 5.12
CA ASP A 75 -16.63 4.92 3.69
C ASP A 75 -17.54 6.13 3.43
N ASN A 76 -17.01 7.33 3.67
CA ASN A 76 -17.69 8.60 3.46
C ASN A 76 -16.72 9.72 3.07
N ASN A 77 -17.28 10.80 2.53
CA ASN A 77 -16.53 11.93 2.01
C ASN A 77 -15.64 12.59 3.08
N GLU A 78 -16.11 12.69 4.32
CA GLU A 78 -15.36 13.32 5.39
C GLU A 78 -14.11 12.50 5.79
N THR A 79 -14.22 11.17 5.81
CA THR A 79 -13.06 10.28 6.05
C THR A 79 -12.07 10.36 4.89
N PHE A 80 -12.55 10.37 3.64
CA PHE A 80 -11.68 10.52 2.47
C PHE A 80 -11.02 11.90 2.41
N ALA A 81 -11.72 12.97 2.80
CA ALA A 81 -11.13 14.31 2.91
C ALA A 81 -10.02 14.39 3.97
N CYS A 82 -10.14 13.62 5.07
CA CYS A 82 -9.06 13.48 6.04
C CYS A 82 -7.84 12.78 5.41
N LEU A 83 -8.05 11.70 4.65
CA LEU A 83 -6.98 10.97 3.97
C LEU A 83 -6.33 11.79 2.84
N ASP A 84 -7.11 12.55 2.08
CA ASP A 84 -6.60 13.48 1.06
C ASP A 84 -5.69 14.55 1.65
N SER A 85 -5.93 14.93 2.91
CA SER A 85 -5.12 15.93 3.60
C SER A 85 -3.68 15.47 3.88
N LEU A 86 -3.39 14.16 3.78
CA LEU A 86 -2.01 13.64 3.75
C LEU A 86 -1.20 14.16 2.56
N LYS A 87 -1.87 14.61 1.49
CA LYS A 87 -1.24 15.16 0.29
C LYS A 87 -1.01 16.68 0.37
N SER A 88 -1.45 17.33 1.45
CA SER A 88 -1.34 18.79 1.62
C SER A 88 0.10 19.27 1.50
N GLU A 89 0.34 20.40 0.84
CA GLU A 89 1.66 21.04 0.80
C GLU A 89 2.11 21.56 2.17
N ASN A 90 1.17 21.80 3.10
CA ASN A 90 1.44 22.27 4.44
C ASN A 90 1.80 21.11 5.38
N GLU A 91 3.03 21.12 5.90
CA GLU A 91 3.55 20.08 6.81
C GLU A 91 2.71 19.93 8.09
N ASN A 92 2.30 21.03 8.73
CA ASN A 92 1.47 20.96 9.94
C ASN A 92 0.09 20.32 9.67
N THR A 93 -0.44 20.50 8.45
CA THR A 93 -1.66 19.81 8.02
C THR A 93 -1.41 18.32 7.90
N ARG A 94 -0.33 17.91 7.21
CA ARG A 94 0.02 16.50 7.06
C ARG A 94 0.29 15.82 8.39
N GLU A 95 1.06 16.45 9.28
CA GLU A 95 1.38 15.92 10.61
C GLU A 95 0.09 15.63 11.41
N PHE A 96 -0.83 16.58 11.46
CA PHE A 96 -2.12 16.38 12.11
C PHE A 96 -2.92 15.23 11.47
N PHE A 97 -3.03 15.21 10.15
CA PHE A 97 -3.83 14.20 9.45
C PHE A 97 -3.14 12.83 9.37
N PHE A 98 -1.83 12.76 9.61
CA PHE A 98 -1.13 11.50 9.78
C PHE A 98 -1.56 10.78 11.06
N GLU A 99 -1.74 11.51 12.16
CA GLU A 99 -2.32 10.94 13.38
C GLU A 99 -3.76 10.45 13.15
N VAL A 100 -4.55 11.21 12.38
CA VAL A 100 -5.90 10.78 11.98
C VAL A 100 -5.84 9.52 11.13
N TYR A 101 -4.92 9.46 10.16
CA TYR A 101 -4.68 8.29 9.31
C TYR A 101 -4.36 7.04 10.12
N ARG A 102 -3.52 7.12 11.16
CA ARG A 102 -3.20 5.97 12.01
C ARG A 102 -4.45 5.35 12.61
N VAL A 103 -5.38 6.17 13.10
CA VAL A 103 -6.66 5.72 13.66
C VAL A 103 -7.59 5.18 12.57
N ILE A 104 -7.61 5.79 11.38
CA ILE A 104 -8.38 5.31 10.23
C ILE A 104 -7.89 3.93 9.82
N ALA A 105 -6.59 3.76 9.58
CA ALA A 105 -5.99 2.49 9.18
C ALA A 105 -6.31 1.37 10.19
N GLN A 106 -6.17 1.64 11.49
CA GLN A 106 -6.47 0.65 12.53
C GLN A 106 -7.94 0.20 12.58
N LYS A 107 -8.85 1.07 12.14
CA LYS A 107 -10.30 0.83 12.19
C LYS A 107 -10.91 0.51 10.84
N SER A 108 -10.14 0.57 9.76
CA SER A 108 -10.62 0.33 8.41
C SER A 108 -10.82 -1.14 8.16
N ASP A 109 -11.98 -1.49 7.62
CA ASP A 109 -12.37 -2.80 7.14
C ASP A 109 -13.13 -2.64 5.80
N GLY A 110 -13.36 -3.76 5.11
CA GLY A 110 -14.10 -3.78 3.84
C GLY A 110 -13.61 -2.71 2.85
N ALA A 111 -14.54 -1.96 2.26
CA ALA A 111 -14.26 -0.93 1.26
C ALA A 111 -13.31 0.17 1.75
N LEU A 112 -13.38 0.57 3.03
CA LEU A 112 -12.47 1.58 3.57
C LEU A 112 -11.03 1.06 3.62
N GLY A 113 -10.83 -0.21 3.98
CA GLY A 113 -9.50 -0.82 4.00
C GLY A 113 -8.87 -0.87 2.61
N GLU A 114 -9.66 -1.14 1.58
CA GLU A 114 -9.19 -1.21 0.19
C GLU A 114 -8.61 0.13 -0.28
N VAL A 115 -9.27 1.25 0.05
CA VAL A 115 -8.82 2.58 -0.41
C VAL A 115 -7.66 3.13 0.42
N VAL A 116 -7.53 2.74 1.70
CA VAL A 116 -6.44 3.19 2.59
C VAL A 116 -5.06 2.80 2.04
N GLY A 117 -4.96 1.68 1.32
CA GLY A 117 -3.73 1.27 0.62
C GLY A 117 -3.24 2.33 -0.38
N GLY A 118 -4.13 2.82 -1.25
CA GLY A 118 -3.81 3.87 -2.22
C GLY A 118 -3.36 5.18 -1.57
N TYR A 119 -3.99 5.58 -0.45
CA TYR A 119 -3.57 6.76 0.32
C TYR A 119 -2.20 6.58 0.97
N THR A 120 -1.94 5.39 1.52
CA THR A 120 -0.64 5.03 2.13
C THR A 120 0.48 5.13 1.08
N LYS A 121 0.26 4.54 -0.10
CA LYS A 121 1.19 4.58 -1.24
C LYS A 121 1.40 6.01 -1.75
N ALA A 122 0.35 6.82 -1.85
CA ALA A 122 0.47 8.20 -2.32
C ALA A 122 1.25 9.09 -1.32
N TYR A 123 1.04 8.90 -0.02
CA TYR A 123 1.77 9.63 1.03
C TYR A 123 3.26 9.30 1.01
N LEU A 124 3.60 8.00 1.00
CA LEU A 124 4.99 7.53 0.90
C LEU A 124 5.67 8.04 -0.38
N GLN A 125 4.94 8.13 -1.49
CA GLN A 125 5.47 8.65 -2.75
C GLN A 125 5.74 10.16 -2.72
N SER A 126 4.85 10.92 -2.09
CA SER A 126 4.91 12.39 -2.09
C SER A 126 5.90 12.92 -1.05
N TYR A 127 6.00 12.26 0.10
CA TYR A 127 6.78 12.71 1.25
C TYR A 127 7.61 11.55 1.86
N PRO A 128 8.52 10.91 1.10
CA PRO A 128 9.21 9.70 1.54
C PRO A 128 10.00 9.88 2.83
N LYS A 129 10.66 11.03 3.03
CA LYS A 129 11.42 11.31 4.25
C LYS A 129 10.52 11.41 5.48
N GLU A 130 9.46 12.21 5.39
CA GLU A 130 8.46 12.38 6.46
C GLU A 130 7.77 11.05 6.79
N CYS A 131 7.41 10.28 5.76
CA CYS A 131 6.79 8.98 5.94
C CYS A 131 7.71 7.98 6.67
N ILE A 132 9.02 8.00 6.40
CA ILE A 132 10.00 7.16 7.12
C ILE A 132 10.13 7.58 8.58
N ASP A 133 10.22 8.89 8.85
CA ASP A 133 10.30 9.40 10.21
C ASP A 133 9.08 8.99 11.04
N ASN A 134 7.91 9.11 10.42
CA ASN A 134 6.65 8.68 11.01
C ASN A 134 6.56 7.16 11.17
N PHE A 135 7.04 6.37 10.21
CA PHE A 135 7.10 4.92 10.29
C PHE A 135 7.96 4.45 11.47
N HIS A 136 9.05 5.14 11.80
CA HIS A 136 9.88 4.82 12.98
C HIS A 136 9.19 5.14 14.31
N GLN A 137 8.20 6.03 14.33
CA GLN A 137 7.42 6.38 15.52
C GLN A 137 6.21 5.47 15.72
N MET A 138 5.81 4.70 14.70
CA MET A 138 4.75 3.70 14.79
C MET A 138 5.14 2.53 15.69
N SER A 139 4.15 1.95 16.38
CA SER A 139 4.27 0.64 17.01
C SER A 139 4.48 -0.47 15.97
N GLU A 140 4.98 -1.64 16.38
CA GLU A 140 5.14 -2.80 15.48
C GLU A 140 3.83 -3.20 14.80
N GLN A 141 2.71 -3.10 15.51
CA GLN A 141 1.38 -3.38 14.95
C GLN A 141 1.00 -2.37 13.86
N GLU A 142 1.25 -1.08 14.09
CA GLU A 142 1.00 -0.03 13.11
C GLU A 142 1.92 -0.15 11.89
N GLN A 143 3.19 -0.50 12.09
CA GLN A 143 4.10 -0.79 10.98
C GLN A 143 3.63 -1.99 10.16
N SER A 144 3.19 -3.06 10.80
CA SER A 144 2.62 -4.23 10.10
C SER A 144 1.42 -3.81 9.25
N LEU A 145 0.49 -3.05 9.83
CA LEU A 145 -0.69 -2.58 9.12
C LEU A 145 -0.36 -1.65 7.95
N PHE A 146 0.64 -0.79 8.11
CA PHE A 146 1.17 0.04 7.03
C PHE A 146 1.72 -0.82 5.87
N ILE A 147 2.49 -1.87 6.20
CA ILE A 147 2.98 -2.83 5.20
C ILE A 147 1.84 -3.58 4.52
N ASP A 148 0.83 -4.02 5.28
CA ASP A 148 -0.30 -4.77 4.75
C ASP A 148 -1.15 -3.90 3.80
N ASN A 149 -1.37 -2.63 4.15
CA ASN A 149 -2.05 -1.66 3.30
C ASN A 149 -1.31 -1.43 1.97
N LEU A 150 0.02 -1.31 2.01
CA LEU A 150 0.83 -1.22 0.79
C LEU A 150 0.78 -2.52 -0.02
N ALA A 151 0.88 -3.67 0.65
CA ALA A 151 0.84 -4.97 0.00
C ALA A 151 -0.48 -5.20 -0.72
N TYR A 152 -1.60 -4.87 -0.10
CA TYR A 152 -2.92 -4.99 -0.74
C TYR A 152 -3.01 -4.16 -2.03
N GLU A 153 -2.51 -2.92 -1.99
CA GLU A 153 -2.49 -2.02 -3.15
C GLU A 153 -1.66 -2.59 -4.33
N PHE A 154 -0.53 -3.25 -4.05
CA PHE A 154 0.25 -3.93 -5.10
C PHE A 154 -0.30 -5.29 -5.51
N TYR A 155 -0.97 -6.00 -4.60
CA TYR A 155 -1.67 -7.24 -4.93
C TYR A 155 -2.84 -6.96 -5.90
N ALA A 156 -3.52 -5.83 -5.70
CA ALA A 156 -4.58 -5.37 -6.59
C ALA A 156 -4.05 -4.83 -7.94
N SER A 157 -2.74 -4.53 -8.05
CA SER A 157 -2.14 -4.18 -9.34
C SER A 157 -1.90 -5.44 -10.19
N VAL A 158 -2.24 -5.35 -11.47
CA VAL A 158 -2.39 -6.48 -12.42
C VAL A 158 -1.10 -7.29 -12.61
N GLU A 159 -1.25 -8.57 -12.99
CA GLU A 159 -0.30 -9.65 -13.41
C GLU A 159 1.15 -9.72 -12.87
N ASP A 160 1.89 -8.61 -12.67
CA ASP A 160 3.31 -8.60 -12.28
C ASP A 160 3.62 -7.63 -11.14
N TYR A 161 3.00 -7.88 -9.98
CA TYR A 161 3.23 -7.11 -8.76
C TYR A 161 4.71 -7.05 -8.33
N HIS A 162 5.54 -8.03 -8.74
CA HIS A 162 6.97 -8.02 -8.42
C HIS A 162 7.67 -6.84 -9.06
N ASN A 163 7.46 -6.63 -10.37
CA ASN A 163 8.05 -5.51 -11.10
C ASN A 163 7.47 -4.16 -10.65
N ASP A 164 6.18 -4.10 -10.31
CA ASP A 164 5.55 -2.88 -9.82
C ASP A 164 6.13 -2.41 -8.48
N ILE A 165 6.31 -3.34 -7.53
CA ILE A 165 6.92 -3.04 -6.23
C ILE A 165 8.36 -2.57 -6.42
N ASP A 166 9.14 -3.26 -7.24
CA ASP A 166 10.53 -2.88 -7.51
C ASP A 166 10.61 -1.51 -8.18
N TYR A 167 9.79 -1.25 -9.20
CA TYR A 167 9.76 0.03 -9.89
C TYR A 167 9.41 1.17 -8.92
N TYR A 168 8.38 0.99 -8.11
CA TYR A 168 7.92 1.99 -7.15
C TYR A 168 9.01 2.32 -6.11
N PHE A 169 9.52 1.32 -5.38
CA PHE A 169 10.49 1.56 -4.30
C PHE A 169 11.85 2.02 -4.82
N ASN A 170 12.33 1.50 -5.95
CA ASN A 170 13.57 2.00 -6.56
C ASN A 170 13.41 3.46 -7.00
N GLY A 171 12.23 3.84 -7.48
CA GLY A 171 11.86 5.23 -7.73
C GLY A 171 12.04 6.10 -6.49
N LEU A 172 11.46 5.70 -5.35
CA LEU A 172 11.59 6.44 -4.08
C LEU A 172 13.04 6.57 -3.60
N ILE A 173 13.79 5.47 -3.63
CA ILE A 173 15.20 5.42 -3.19
C ILE A 173 16.07 6.36 -4.05
N HIS A 174 15.75 6.47 -5.34
CA HIS A 174 16.47 7.32 -6.28
C HIS A 174 16.08 8.80 -6.15
N THR A 175 14.79 9.10 -5.98
CA THR A 175 14.28 10.49 -6.01
C THR A 175 14.26 11.18 -4.65
N CYS A 176 14.35 10.45 -3.54
CA CYS A 176 14.39 11.05 -2.20
C CYS A 176 15.75 11.69 -1.91
N ASN A 177 15.93 12.94 -2.37
CA ASN A 177 17.16 13.72 -2.18
C ASN A 177 17.44 14.07 -0.71
N GLN A 178 16.41 14.08 0.13
CA GLN A 178 16.51 14.37 1.57
C GLN A 178 16.75 13.11 2.43
N CYS A 179 16.66 11.92 1.84
CA CYS A 179 16.86 10.67 2.55
C CYS A 179 18.34 10.39 2.81
N SER A 180 18.67 10.07 4.05
CA SER A 180 19.97 9.52 4.44
C SER A 180 20.16 8.09 3.91
N ALA A 181 21.37 7.54 4.06
CA ALA A 181 21.62 6.13 3.75
C ALA A 181 20.76 5.17 4.61
N ASN A 182 20.49 5.54 5.86
CA ASN A 182 19.63 4.76 6.76
C ASN A 182 18.16 4.83 6.34
N ASP A 183 17.71 5.99 5.85
CA ASP A 183 16.34 6.15 5.33
C ASP A 183 16.15 5.28 4.08
N LYS A 184 17.12 5.27 3.16
CA LYS A 184 17.09 4.40 1.98
C LYS A 184 17.07 2.92 2.33
N LYS A 185 17.87 2.51 3.33
CA LYS A 185 17.82 1.15 3.88
C LYS A 185 16.47 0.82 4.51
N THR A 186 15.81 1.80 5.13
CA THR A 186 14.44 1.62 5.65
C THR A 186 13.46 1.36 4.51
N LEU A 187 13.54 2.12 3.40
CA LEU A 187 12.72 1.87 2.21
C LEU A 187 12.95 0.48 1.61
N GLU A 188 14.21 0.01 1.54
CA GLU A 188 14.54 -1.35 1.09
C GLU A 188 13.91 -2.41 2.01
N ASN A 189 13.95 -2.20 3.33
CA ASN A 189 13.33 -3.11 4.29
C ASN A 189 11.80 -3.14 4.15
N ILE A 190 11.17 -1.96 3.97
CA ILE A 190 9.73 -1.85 3.68
C ILE A 190 9.40 -2.61 2.40
N MET A 191 10.16 -2.41 1.32
CA MET A 191 9.99 -3.12 0.04
C MET A 191 10.02 -4.64 0.22
N VAL A 192 11.01 -5.17 0.96
CA VAL A 192 11.13 -6.61 1.24
C VAL A 192 9.91 -7.13 2.03
N SER A 193 9.44 -6.37 3.03
CA SER A 193 8.27 -6.72 3.83
C SER A 193 6.99 -6.72 2.99
N VAL A 194 6.80 -5.72 2.12
CA VAL A 194 5.67 -5.66 1.18
C VAL A 194 5.69 -6.86 0.24
N LYS A 195 6.83 -7.20 -0.38
CA LYS A 195 6.95 -8.41 -1.22
C LYS A 195 6.57 -9.68 -0.48
N LYS A 196 6.96 -9.78 0.79
CA LYS A 196 6.59 -10.94 1.64
C LYS A 196 5.09 -10.97 1.89
N ALA A 197 4.47 -9.85 2.24
CA ALA A 197 3.03 -9.75 2.48
C ALA A 197 2.20 -10.08 1.23
N VAL A 198 2.58 -9.57 0.05
CA VAL A 198 1.88 -9.90 -1.22
C VAL A 198 1.96 -11.40 -1.56
N ARG A 199 3.09 -12.06 -1.25
CA ARG A 199 3.17 -13.52 -1.42
C ARG A 199 2.20 -14.28 -0.51
N VAL A 200 1.95 -13.78 0.71
CA VAL A 200 0.96 -14.40 1.61
C VAL A 200 -0.45 -14.25 1.05
N LEU A 201 -0.78 -13.09 0.47
CA LEU A 201 -2.09 -12.85 -0.16
C LEU A 201 -2.36 -13.73 -1.40
N ASN A 202 -1.32 -14.28 -2.04
CA ASN A 202 -1.43 -15.14 -3.22
C ASN A 202 -1.61 -16.64 -2.90
N ASN A 203 -1.42 -17.07 -1.64
CA ASN A 203 -1.50 -18.47 -1.22
C ASN A 203 -2.81 -18.74 -0.47
#